data_AF-A0A5J4Z3H6-F1
#
_entry.id   AF-A0A5J4Z3H6-F1
#
_cell.length_a   1.000
_cell.length_b   1.000
_cell.length_c   1.000
_cell.angle_alpha   90.00
_cell.angle_beta   90.00
_cell.angle_gamma   90.00
#
_symmetry.space_group_name_H-M   'P 1'
#
loop_
_entity.id
_entity.type
_entity.pdbx_description
1 polymer ?
#
loop_
_entity_poly.entity_id
_entity_poly.type
_entity_poly.pdbx_seq_one_letter_code
_entity_poly.pdbx_strand_id
1 'polypeptide(L)'
;MARMVVAFALALVAMVAMVKAQNELNAGVIYGVEVGANKDFFLINTTLPIIDGSITLIFGMNANRGTEFVDERCFGLIGTGGALNPSAPNALANDAVNRLFFVAWDDNLPTATQARLCYLSTANPMQPRVIYVQMLPDPVINGASFDQIGYIYTYIREVATPMTLVLSTLSRATGQVVQTRNVILFRDTTGGGAVGDLNVRFRGGDMAFNCERILYASSIRVQGSDKFFFSIDFNVGPAGIYDYALIHSDNVPAQTDEGLTGFATADQLAFDGAGDLISQDSRTGIFSFVNILTGANGELGAENTTNVVFRDPGTGAARRFADLASFLDCEVESGCVEGEGSTPCESAPFPIVIPSDGAGRECASFEGECRDPADCETVFPCIIWQFV
;
A
#
# COMPACT_ATOMS: atom_id res chain seq x y z
N MET A 1 -33.14 22.64 24.13
CA MET A 1 -32.60 22.78 22.76
C MET A 1 -31.22 23.40 22.73
N ALA A 2 -30.99 24.65 23.18
CA ALA A 2 -29.67 25.31 23.10
C ALA A 2 -28.50 24.51 23.72
N ARG A 3 -28.68 23.86 24.88
CA ARG A 3 -27.64 23.00 25.51
C ARG A 3 -27.29 21.74 24.72
N MET A 4 -28.24 21.20 23.94
CA MET A 4 -28.04 19.98 23.14
C MET A 4 -27.32 20.30 21.83
N VAL A 5 -27.59 21.47 21.24
CA VAL A 5 -26.88 21.99 20.06
C VAL A 5 -25.42 22.33 20.39
N VAL A 6 -25.16 22.92 21.57
CA VAL A 6 -23.79 23.23 22.01
C VAL A 6 -22.99 21.94 22.30
N ALA A 7 -23.61 20.93 22.90
CA ALA A 7 -22.94 19.64 23.13
C ALA A 7 -22.61 18.91 21.82
N PHE A 8 -23.52 18.92 20.84
CA PHE A 8 -23.27 18.37 19.50
C PHE A 8 -22.14 19.13 18.79
N ALA A 9 -22.16 20.46 18.81
CA ALA A 9 -21.12 21.28 18.19
C ALA A 9 -19.74 21.08 18.85
N LEU A 10 -19.67 20.91 20.16
CA LEU A 10 -18.41 20.62 20.88
C LEU A 10 -17.89 19.21 20.56
N ALA A 11 -18.75 18.20 20.46
CA ALA A 11 -18.36 16.86 20.05
C ALA A 11 -17.85 16.86 18.59
N LEU A 12 -18.50 17.63 17.72
CA LEU A 12 -18.07 17.88 16.34
C LEU A 12 -16.66 18.47 16.27
N VAL A 13 -16.42 19.58 16.97
CA VAL A 13 -15.12 20.27 16.98
C VAL A 13 -14.03 19.38 17.56
N ALA A 14 -14.33 18.59 18.59
CA ALA A 14 -13.40 17.61 19.14
C ALA A 14 -13.06 16.50 18.13
N MET A 15 -14.03 16.04 17.33
CA MET A 15 -13.79 15.05 16.28
C MET A 15 -12.98 15.62 15.11
N VAL A 16 -13.28 16.85 14.63
CA VAL A 16 -12.44 17.53 13.61
C VAL A 16 -11.00 17.62 14.09
N ALA A 17 -10.80 18.07 15.33
CA ALA A 17 -9.48 18.25 15.91
C ALA A 17 -8.73 16.91 16.04
N MET A 18 -9.41 15.82 16.34
CA MET A 18 -8.80 14.48 16.40
C MET A 18 -8.40 13.97 15.01
N VAL A 19 -9.25 14.14 13.99
CA VAL A 19 -8.94 13.71 12.61
C VAL A 19 -7.77 14.51 12.03
N LYS A 20 -7.79 15.84 12.17
CA LYS A 20 -6.66 16.68 11.74
C LYS A 20 -5.38 16.38 12.51
N ALA A 21 -5.47 16.19 13.82
CA ALA A 21 -4.31 15.79 14.60
C ALA A 21 -3.78 14.42 14.18
N GLN A 22 -4.63 13.47 13.79
CA GLN A 22 -4.23 12.14 13.35
C GLN A 22 -3.53 12.18 11.98
N ASN A 23 -3.97 13.03 11.04
CA ASN A 23 -3.28 13.25 9.78
C ASN A 23 -1.94 13.99 9.97
N GLU A 24 -1.90 15.01 10.84
CA GLU A 24 -0.65 15.70 11.20
C GLU A 24 0.34 14.79 11.96
N LEU A 25 -0.16 13.82 12.74
CA LEU A 25 0.66 12.81 13.44
C LEU A 25 1.22 11.74 12.50
N ASN A 26 0.56 11.50 11.36
CA ASN A 26 0.97 10.51 10.36
C ASN A 26 1.84 11.09 9.24
N ALA A 27 2.06 12.41 9.22
CA ALA A 27 3.02 13.03 8.31
C ALA A 27 4.43 12.41 8.51
N GLY A 28 4.92 11.76 7.45
CA GLY A 28 6.18 11.03 7.48
C GLY A 28 6.12 9.69 8.19
N VAL A 29 5.07 8.92 7.94
CA VAL A 29 4.98 7.52 8.36
C VAL A 29 5.16 6.59 7.18
N ILE A 30 5.93 5.53 7.38
CA ILE A 30 5.98 4.38 6.49
C ILE A 30 5.46 3.18 7.25
N TYR A 31 4.55 2.43 6.66
CA TYR A 31 4.11 1.15 7.19
C TYR A 31 4.97 0.04 6.59
N GLY A 32 5.40 -0.92 7.40
CA GLY A 32 6.14 -2.07 6.92
C GLY A 32 5.56 -3.36 7.49
N VAL A 33 5.53 -4.43 6.67
CA VAL A 33 5.24 -5.78 7.16
C VAL A 33 6.51 -6.61 7.21
N GLU A 34 6.79 -7.25 8.33
CA GLU A 34 8.03 -8.01 8.54
C GLU A 34 8.02 -9.35 7.76
N VAL A 35 9.20 -9.75 7.28
CA VAL A 35 9.45 -11.11 6.80
C VAL A 35 9.64 -12.03 8.01
N GLY A 36 8.81 -13.07 8.14
CA GLY A 36 8.98 -13.99 9.26
C GLY A 36 7.86 -15.01 9.41
N ALA A 37 8.02 -15.85 10.44
CA ALA A 37 7.02 -16.84 10.85
C ALA A 37 5.80 -16.18 11.55
N ASN A 38 6.00 -15.02 12.15
CA ASN A 38 4.95 -14.08 12.52
C ASN A 38 4.99 -12.91 11.55
N LYS A 39 3.82 -12.32 11.31
CA LYS A 39 3.62 -11.24 10.35
C LYS A 39 3.32 -9.95 11.08
N ASP A 40 4.39 -9.29 11.49
CA ASP A 40 4.34 -8.09 12.29
C ASP A 40 4.30 -6.85 11.39
N PHE A 41 3.28 -6.01 11.58
CA PHE A 41 3.13 -4.71 10.96
C PHE A 41 3.71 -3.66 11.88
N PHE A 42 4.56 -2.82 11.31
CA PHE A 42 5.24 -1.75 11.99
C PHE A 42 4.88 -0.40 11.38
N LEU A 43 4.89 0.60 12.23
CA LEU A 43 4.94 2.01 11.87
C LEU A 43 6.39 2.45 12.00
N ILE A 44 6.97 2.91 10.91
CA ILE A 44 8.29 3.52 10.83
C ILE A 44 8.08 5.03 10.75
N ASN A 45 8.41 5.73 11.83
CA ASN A 45 8.36 7.18 11.86
C ASN A 45 9.59 7.72 11.13
N THR A 46 9.30 8.51 10.10
CA THR A 46 10.22 9.22 9.21
C THR A 46 9.85 10.71 9.13
N THR A 47 9.27 11.27 10.20
CA THR A 47 9.03 12.73 10.30
C THR A 47 10.35 13.51 10.28
N LEU A 48 11.44 12.83 10.64
CA LEU A 48 12.82 13.18 10.30
C LEU A 48 13.33 12.20 9.24
N PRO A 49 14.38 12.55 8.47
CA PRO A 49 14.98 11.62 7.52
C PRO A 49 15.19 10.24 8.16
N ILE A 50 14.99 9.15 7.43
CA ILE A 50 14.95 7.78 7.99
C ILE A 50 16.12 7.42 8.92
N ILE A 51 17.26 8.10 8.76
CA ILE A 51 18.46 8.06 9.61
C ILE A 51 18.17 8.31 11.09
N ASP A 52 17.23 9.20 11.38
CA ASP A 52 16.79 9.53 12.73
C ASP A 52 15.43 8.90 13.06
N GLY A 53 14.96 8.00 12.19
CA GLY A 53 13.64 7.38 12.29
C GLY A 53 13.52 6.43 13.49
N SER A 54 12.27 6.14 13.86
CA SER A 54 11.96 5.15 14.90
C SER A 54 10.94 4.15 14.39
N ILE A 55 10.87 2.98 15.04
CA ILE A 55 9.95 1.93 14.63
C ILE A 55 9.10 1.46 15.81
N THR A 56 7.80 1.30 15.56
CA THR A 56 6.81 0.87 16.54
C THR A 56 5.99 -0.29 15.97
N LEU A 57 5.87 -1.38 16.73
CA LEU A 57 4.96 -2.46 16.36
C LEU A 57 3.52 -1.96 16.51
N ILE A 58 2.75 -2.00 15.43
CA ILE A 58 1.33 -1.62 15.46
C ILE A 58 0.42 -2.85 15.48
N PHE A 59 0.83 -3.96 14.85
CA PHE A 59 0.00 -5.16 14.80
C PHE A 59 0.82 -6.41 14.55
N GLY A 60 0.80 -7.41 15.43
CA GLY A 60 1.45 -8.71 15.18
C GLY A 60 0.48 -9.80 14.71
N MET A 61 0.42 -10.10 13.42
CA MET A 61 -0.39 -11.20 12.90
C MET A 61 0.33 -12.53 13.14
N ASN A 62 -0.24 -13.38 14.00
CA ASN A 62 0.28 -14.72 14.26
C ASN A 62 -0.86 -15.72 14.36
N ALA A 63 -0.56 -17.01 14.13
CA ALA A 63 -1.56 -18.08 14.09
C ALA A 63 -2.32 -18.29 15.42
N ASN A 64 -1.81 -17.75 16.54
CA ASN A 64 -2.44 -17.85 17.86
C ASN A 64 -3.27 -16.63 18.23
N ARG A 65 -3.30 -15.59 17.36
CA ARG A 65 -4.10 -14.40 17.61
C ARG A 65 -5.57 -14.75 17.35
N GLY A 66 -6.44 -14.43 18.32
CA GLY A 66 -7.86 -14.74 18.21
C GLY A 66 -8.50 -14.09 16.99
N THR A 67 -9.52 -14.75 16.44
CA THR A 67 -10.34 -14.31 15.30
C THR A 67 -11.09 -12.99 15.57
N GLU A 68 -11.13 -12.54 16.81
CA GLU A 68 -11.72 -11.26 17.21
C GLU A 68 -11.06 -10.05 16.51
N PHE A 69 -9.77 -10.12 16.20
CA PHE A 69 -9.01 -9.00 15.61
C PHE A 69 -8.55 -9.26 14.17
N VAL A 70 -8.68 -10.49 13.68
CA VAL A 70 -8.23 -10.89 12.34
C VAL A 70 -9.29 -11.76 11.69
N ASP A 71 -9.79 -11.32 10.54
CA ASP A 71 -10.53 -12.19 9.64
C ASP A 71 -9.62 -13.33 9.14
N GLU A 72 -10.04 -14.58 9.34
CA GLU A 72 -9.20 -15.74 9.00
C GLU A 72 -8.85 -15.81 7.50
N ARG A 73 -9.67 -15.22 6.63
CA ARG A 73 -9.41 -15.12 5.19
C ARG A 73 -8.19 -14.26 4.88
N CYS A 74 -7.75 -13.43 5.82
CA CYS A 74 -6.59 -12.56 5.67
C CYS A 74 -5.28 -13.19 6.16
N PHE A 75 -5.29 -14.44 6.63
CA PHE A 75 -4.05 -15.20 6.79
C PHE A 75 -3.61 -15.79 5.44
N GLY A 76 -2.31 -15.73 5.17
CA GLY A 76 -1.67 -16.58 4.16
C GLY A 76 -1.12 -17.81 4.87
N LEU A 77 -1.75 -18.96 4.75
CA LEU A 77 -1.33 -20.19 5.43
C LEU A 77 -0.60 -21.12 4.47
N ILE A 78 0.40 -21.85 4.98
CA ILE A 78 1.00 -22.98 4.28
C ILE A 78 0.11 -24.21 4.54
N GLY A 79 -0.92 -24.40 3.73
CA GLY A 79 -1.90 -25.49 3.89
C GLY A 79 -2.92 -25.27 5.01
N THR A 80 -3.95 -26.13 5.08
CA THR A 80 -5.02 -26.02 6.09
C THR A 80 -4.49 -26.36 7.49
N GLY A 81 -4.12 -25.32 8.26
CA GLY A 81 -3.62 -25.43 9.63
C GLY A 81 -2.09 -25.36 9.79
N GLY A 82 -1.34 -24.96 8.75
CA GLY A 82 0.12 -24.81 8.81
C GLY A 82 0.60 -23.42 9.23
N ALA A 83 1.92 -23.22 9.24
CA ALA A 83 2.55 -21.94 9.54
C ALA A 83 2.15 -20.85 8.53
N LEU A 84 2.28 -19.57 8.90
CA LEU A 84 2.06 -18.47 7.97
C LEU A 84 3.08 -18.52 6.82
N ASN A 85 2.61 -18.19 5.63
CA ASN A 85 3.44 -17.98 4.46
C ASN A 85 4.47 -16.88 4.78
N PRO A 86 5.78 -17.15 4.75
CA PRO A 86 6.77 -16.14 5.10
C PRO A 86 6.80 -14.95 4.12
N SER A 87 6.17 -15.09 2.95
CA SER A 87 6.06 -14.03 1.94
C SER A 87 4.68 -13.35 1.90
N ALA A 88 3.68 -13.82 2.65
CA ALA A 88 2.35 -13.21 2.71
C ALA A 88 1.86 -13.01 4.17
N PRO A 89 1.16 -11.91 4.52
CA PRO A 89 0.74 -10.86 3.61
C PRO A 89 1.90 -10.01 3.08
N ASN A 90 1.62 -9.38 1.94
CA ASN A 90 2.51 -8.49 1.18
C ASN A 90 1.64 -7.48 0.42
N ALA A 91 2.19 -6.79 -0.58
CA ALA A 91 1.51 -5.84 -1.42
C ALA A 91 0.84 -4.73 -0.58
N LEU A 92 1.62 -4.12 0.31
CA LEU A 92 1.16 -3.08 1.22
C LEU A 92 0.84 -1.81 0.43
N ALA A 93 -0.32 -1.22 0.70
CA ALA A 93 -0.74 0.01 0.05
C ALA A 93 -1.58 0.83 1.04
N ASN A 94 -1.12 2.03 1.41
CA ASN A 94 -1.83 2.87 2.36
C ASN A 94 -2.69 3.91 1.62
N ASP A 95 -3.93 4.08 2.09
CA ASP A 95 -4.90 4.98 1.46
C ASP A 95 -4.86 6.44 1.94
N ALA A 96 -3.85 6.81 2.74
CA ALA A 96 -3.68 8.08 3.46
C ALA A 96 -4.75 8.43 4.50
N VAL A 97 -5.69 7.52 4.75
CA VAL A 97 -6.76 7.78 5.68
C VAL A 97 -6.64 6.77 6.80
N ASN A 98 -7.27 5.61 6.64
CA ASN A 98 -7.51 4.69 7.75
C ASN A 98 -7.25 3.22 7.36
N ARG A 99 -6.80 2.96 6.13
CA ARG A 99 -6.66 1.60 5.61
C ARG A 99 -5.25 1.39 5.07
N LEU A 100 -4.55 0.45 5.68
CA LEU A 100 -3.37 -0.16 5.10
C LEU A 100 -3.80 -1.46 4.42
N PHE A 101 -4.02 -1.40 3.11
CA PHE A 101 -4.33 -2.57 2.31
C PHE A 101 -3.12 -3.50 2.21
N PHE A 102 -3.39 -4.79 2.11
CA PHE A 102 -2.41 -5.81 1.83
C PHE A 102 -3.09 -7.01 1.18
N VAL A 103 -2.31 -7.87 0.55
CA VAL A 103 -2.80 -9.11 -0.07
C VAL A 103 -2.34 -10.30 0.76
N ALA A 104 -3.29 -11.16 1.09
CA ALA A 104 -3.04 -12.48 1.66
C ALA A 104 -3.24 -13.55 0.58
N TRP A 105 -2.35 -14.53 0.53
CA TRP A 105 -2.50 -15.69 -0.33
C TRP A 105 -1.78 -16.89 0.27
N ASP A 106 -2.29 -18.07 -0.07
CA ASP A 106 -1.74 -19.34 0.40
C ASP A 106 -0.70 -19.84 -0.59
N ASP A 107 0.48 -20.20 -0.08
CA ASP A 107 1.52 -20.83 -0.87
C ASP A 107 1.37 -22.36 -0.82
N ASN A 108 1.67 -23.04 -1.94
CA ASN A 108 1.65 -24.51 -2.07
C ASN A 108 0.28 -25.20 -1.97
N LEU A 109 -0.85 -24.52 -2.23
CA LEU A 109 -2.14 -25.19 -2.46
C LEU A 109 -2.27 -25.61 -3.93
N PRO A 110 -2.28 -26.92 -4.27
CA PRO A 110 -2.17 -27.41 -5.66
C PRO A 110 -3.29 -26.97 -6.63
N THR A 111 -4.39 -26.41 -6.13
CA THR A 111 -5.58 -26.10 -6.94
C THR A 111 -6.29 -24.78 -6.58
N ALA A 112 -5.78 -24.01 -5.61
CA ALA A 112 -6.55 -22.88 -5.05
C ALA A 112 -5.70 -21.75 -4.44
N THR A 113 -4.53 -21.43 -4.99
CA THR A 113 -3.89 -20.15 -4.63
C THR A 113 -4.81 -19.03 -5.10
N GLN A 114 -5.43 -18.34 -4.15
CA GLN A 114 -6.31 -17.22 -4.40
C GLN A 114 -5.82 -16.03 -3.57
N ALA A 115 -5.50 -14.94 -4.24
CA ALA A 115 -5.16 -13.69 -3.58
C ALA A 115 -6.41 -13.02 -3.02
N ARG A 116 -6.29 -12.49 -1.81
CA ARG A 116 -7.37 -11.87 -1.05
C ARG A 116 -6.91 -10.48 -0.65
N LEU A 117 -7.68 -9.48 -1.05
CA LEU A 117 -7.47 -8.12 -0.59
C LEU A 117 -8.02 -7.99 0.83
N CYS A 118 -7.17 -7.51 1.72
CA CYS A 118 -7.47 -7.22 3.12
C CYS A 118 -6.96 -5.83 3.46
N TYR A 119 -7.37 -5.28 4.61
CA TYR A 119 -6.72 -4.12 5.18
C TYR A 119 -6.59 -4.22 6.69
N LEU A 120 -5.54 -3.60 7.21
CA LEU A 120 -5.39 -3.24 8.61
C LEU A 120 -6.04 -1.87 8.83
N SER A 121 -7.04 -1.81 9.70
CA SER A 121 -7.67 -0.55 10.15
C SER A 121 -6.67 0.21 11.03
N THR A 122 -6.28 1.39 10.58
CA THR A 122 -5.47 2.35 11.35
C THR A 122 -6.33 3.42 12.03
N ALA A 123 -7.66 3.31 11.90
CA ALA A 123 -8.62 4.24 12.51
C ALA A 123 -8.54 4.25 14.05
N ASN A 124 -8.37 3.07 14.66
CA ASN A 124 -8.22 2.90 16.09
C ASN A 124 -6.89 2.18 16.43
N PRO A 125 -5.80 2.92 16.65
CA PRO A 125 -4.49 2.33 16.90
C PRO A 125 -4.41 1.53 18.22
N MET A 126 -5.38 1.68 19.14
CA MET A 126 -5.44 0.91 20.38
C MET A 126 -6.05 -0.49 20.19
N GLN A 127 -6.86 -0.67 19.14
CA GLN A 127 -7.51 -1.94 18.79
C GLN A 127 -7.50 -2.16 17.28
N PRO A 128 -6.31 -2.22 16.66
CA PRO A 128 -6.19 -2.48 15.23
C PRO A 128 -6.89 -3.79 14.82
N ARG A 129 -7.61 -3.74 13.72
CA ARG A 129 -8.33 -4.91 13.15
C ARG A 129 -7.93 -5.17 11.72
N VAL A 130 -7.88 -6.45 11.37
CA VAL A 130 -7.68 -6.91 9.99
C VAL A 130 -9.02 -7.36 9.42
N ILE A 131 -9.39 -6.76 8.29
CA ILE A 131 -10.69 -6.94 7.66
C ILE A 131 -10.48 -7.45 6.23
N TYR A 132 -11.23 -8.50 5.88
CA TYR A 132 -11.29 -9.02 4.51
C TYR A 132 -12.16 -8.11 3.63
N VAL A 133 -11.70 -7.85 2.40
CA VAL A 133 -12.43 -7.06 1.42
C VAL A 133 -13.05 -7.97 0.36
N GLN A 134 -12.22 -8.65 -0.40
CA GLN A 134 -12.65 -9.49 -1.52
C GLN A 134 -11.52 -10.38 -2.07
N MET A 135 -11.89 -11.32 -2.93
CA MET A 135 -10.95 -12.05 -3.79
C MET A 135 -10.42 -11.12 -4.90
N LEU A 136 -9.13 -11.28 -5.21
CA LEU A 136 -8.48 -10.64 -6.35
C LEU A 136 -8.39 -11.61 -7.54
N PRO A 137 -8.38 -11.09 -8.78
CA PRO A 137 -8.38 -11.93 -9.99
C PRO A 137 -7.06 -12.67 -10.22
N ASP A 138 -5.95 -12.07 -9.79
CA ASP A 138 -4.62 -12.65 -9.92
C ASP A 138 -4.28 -13.48 -8.68
N PRO A 139 -3.73 -14.70 -8.82
CA PRO A 139 -3.55 -15.61 -7.69
C PRO A 139 -2.41 -15.20 -6.74
N VAL A 140 -1.41 -14.48 -7.24
CA VAL A 140 -0.23 -14.04 -6.48
C VAL A 140 0.08 -12.59 -6.84
N ILE A 141 0.30 -11.75 -5.82
CA ILE A 141 0.63 -10.33 -5.95
C ILE A 141 1.68 -10.00 -4.88
N ASN A 142 2.97 -9.90 -5.25
CA ASN A 142 4.07 -9.66 -4.32
C ASN A 142 4.38 -8.18 -4.05
N GLY A 143 3.77 -7.24 -4.76
CA GLY A 143 3.98 -5.81 -4.54
C GLY A 143 2.77 -5.04 -5.04
N ALA A 144 2.42 -3.97 -4.34
CA ALA A 144 1.36 -3.05 -4.75
C ALA A 144 1.69 -1.63 -4.30
N SER A 145 0.98 -0.66 -4.84
CA SER A 145 1.03 0.71 -4.38
C SER A 145 -0.34 1.35 -4.48
N PHE A 146 -0.50 2.53 -3.87
CA PHE A 146 -1.77 3.24 -3.85
C PHE A 146 -1.66 4.63 -4.48
N ASP A 147 -2.42 4.88 -5.54
CA ASP A 147 -2.66 6.23 -6.05
C ASP A 147 -3.83 6.82 -5.27
N GLN A 148 -3.54 7.69 -4.31
CA GLN A 148 -4.54 8.28 -3.42
C GLN A 148 -5.49 9.25 -4.12
N ILE A 149 -4.98 9.97 -5.13
CA ILE A 149 -5.76 10.93 -5.91
C ILE A 149 -6.80 10.19 -6.73
N GLY A 150 -6.39 9.11 -7.41
CA GLY A 150 -7.31 8.25 -8.15
C GLY A 150 -8.11 7.27 -7.29
N TYR A 151 -7.71 7.08 -6.03
CA TYR A 151 -8.12 5.97 -5.16
C TYR A 151 -7.99 4.60 -5.85
N ILE A 152 -6.80 4.33 -6.40
CA ILE A 152 -6.48 3.16 -7.22
C ILE A 152 -5.43 2.31 -6.53
N TYR A 153 -5.81 1.07 -6.22
CA TYR A 153 -4.87 0.03 -5.82
C TYR A 153 -4.20 -0.55 -7.08
N THR A 154 -2.89 -0.42 -7.15
CA THR A 154 -2.11 -0.69 -8.37
C THR A 154 -1.08 -1.77 -8.12
N TYR A 155 -0.99 -2.74 -9.04
CA TYR A 155 0.07 -3.73 -9.01
C TYR A 155 0.47 -4.19 -10.41
N ILE A 156 1.67 -4.78 -10.55
CA ILE A 156 2.14 -5.38 -11.80
C ILE A 156 1.89 -6.87 -11.75
N ARG A 157 1.26 -7.43 -12.79
CA ARG A 157 1.05 -8.88 -12.89
C ARG A 157 2.38 -9.60 -13.07
N GLU A 158 2.70 -10.46 -12.11
CA GLU A 158 3.94 -11.23 -12.12
C GLU A 158 3.99 -12.25 -13.25
N VAL A 159 5.20 -12.42 -13.82
CA VAL A 159 5.53 -13.40 -14.86
C VAL A 159 4.74 -13.20 -16.17
N ALA A 160 3.89 -12.18 -16.26
CA ALA A 160 3.20 -11.81 -17.47
C ALA A 160 4.17 -11.26 -18.52
N THR A 161 3.86 -11.51 -19.80
CA THR A 161 4.54 -10.88 -20.93
C THR A 161 3.51 -10.62 -22.02
N PRO A 162 3.33 -9.38 -22.47
CA PRO A 162 4.05 -8.17 -22.04
C PRO A 162 3.73 -7.75 -20.58
N MET A 163 4.49 -6.77 -20.06
CA MET A 163 4.20 -6.15 -18.77
C MET A 163 2.73 -5.75 -18.71
N THR A 164 2.05 -6.17 -17.64
CA THR A 164 0.65 -5.81 -17.42
C THR A 164 0.53 -5.13 -16.08
N LEU A 165 0.20 -3.84 -16.11
CA LEU A 165 -0.15 -3.06 -14.93
C LEU A 165 -1.65 -3.21 -14.69
N VAL A 166 -2.03 -3.60 -13.47
CA VAL A 166 -3.43 -3.77 -13.06
C VAL A 166 -3.81 -2.61 -12.16
N LEU A 167 -4.83 -1.86 -12.59
CA LEU A 167 -5.38 -0.71 -11.90
C LEU A 167 -6.75 -1.09 -11.35
N SER A 168 -6.86 -1.22 -10.02
CA SER A 168 -8.12 -1.53 -9.34
C SER A 168 -8.63 -0.30 -8.61
N THR A 169 -9.62 0.37 -9.19
CA THR A 169 -10.30 1.50 -8.56
C THR A 169 -11.17 0.97 -7.41
N LEU A 170 -10.92 1.48 -6.21
CA LEU A 170 -11.64 1.06 -5.03
C LEU A 170 -12.79 2.03 -4.71
N SER A 171 -13.80 1.53 -4.00
CA SER A 171 -14.79 2.38 -3.36
C SER A 171 -14.19 2.97 -2.09
N ARG A 172 -14.13 4.29 -1.96
CA ARG A 172 -13.73 4.94 -0.69
C ARG A 172 -14.63 4.52 0.46
N ALA A 173 -15.91 4.26 0.20
CA ALA A 173 -16.85 3.82 1.23
C ALA A 173 -16.48 2.43 1.77
N THR A 174 -16.29 1.44 0.90
CA THR A 174 -16.21 0.02 1.31
C THR A 174 -14.81 -0.59 1.19
N GLY A 175 -13.88 0.05 0.48
CA GLY A 175 -12.59 -0.50 0.09
C GLY A 175 -12.67 -1.55 -1.03
N GLN A 176 -13.86 -1.93 -1.49
CA GLN A 176 -14.03 -2.95 -2.53
C GLN A 176 -13.66 -2.41 -3.92
N VAL A 177 -13.16 -3.29 -4.77
CA VAL A 177 -12.86 -3.02 -6.17
C VAL A 177 -14.17 -2.79 -6.93
N VAL A 178 -14.33 -1.59 -7.46
CA VAL A 178 -15.47 -1.20 -8.30
C VAL A 178 -15.15 -1.46 -9.76
N GLN A 179 -13.90 -1.24 -10.16
CA GLN A 179 -13.45 -1.39 -11.53
C GLN A 179 -11.99 -1.85 -11.57
N THR A 180 -11.69 -2.78 -12.48
CA THR A 180 -10.32 -3.18 -12.80
C THR A 180 -10.02 -2.87 -14.26
N ARG A 181 -8.88 -2.23 -14.51
CA ARG A 181 -8.32 -1.98 -15.85
C ARG A 181 -6.93 -2.58 -15.95
N ASN A 182 -6.68 -3.34 -17.01
CA ASN A 182 -5.35 -3.81 -17.36
C ASN A 182 -4.71 -2.86 -18.38
N VAL A 183 -3.46 -2.49 -18.15
CA VAL A 183 -2.67 -1.65 -19.04
C VAL A 183 -1.47 -2.43 -19.51
N ILE A 184 -1.36 -2.56 -20.83
CA ILE A 184 -0.31 -3.33 -21.51
C ILE A 184 0.44 -2.49 -22.55
N LEU A 185 -0.03 -1.28 -22.84
CA LEU A 185 0.59 -0.34 -23.78
C LEU A 185 1.08 0.86 -23.01
N PHE A 186 2.34 1.22 -23.26
CA PHE A 186 3.03 2.33 -22.62
C PHE A 186 3.72 3.15 -23.71
N ARG A 187 3.91 4.44 -23.45
CA ARG A 187 4.83 5.26 -24.24
C ARG A 187 6.20 5.18 -23.59
N ASP A 188 7.15 4.54 -24.23
CA ASP A 188 8.53 4.45 -23.73
C ASP A 188 9.24 5.78 -23.98
N THR A 189 9.41 6.60 -22.95
CA THR A 189 10.08 7.90 -23.02
C THR A 189 11.60 7.78 -22.89
N THR A 190 12.14 6.64 -22.44
CA THR A 190 13.58 6.36 -22.45
C THR A 190 14.09 6.13 -23.87
N GLY A 191 13.30 5.44 -24.70
CA GLY A 191 13.65 5.04 -26.07
C GLY A 191 13.20 6.01 -27.18
N GLY A 192 12.70 7.21 -26.85
CA GLY A 192 12.29 8.22 -27.84
C GLY A 192 10.78 8.36 -28.09
N GLY A 193 9.92 7.79 -27.23
CA GLY A 193 8.49 8.07 -27.18
C GLY A 193 7.59 7.13 -27.98
N ALA A 194 8.07 5.96 -28.38
CA ALA A 194 7.25 4.98 -29.10
C ALA A 194 6.20 4.36 -28.18
N VAL A 195 4.97 4.20 -28.68
CA VAL A 195 3.91 3.46 -27.98
C VAL A 195 4.01 2.00 -28.34
N GLY A 196 4.09 1.13 -27.34
CA GLY A 196 4.17 -0.30 -27.53
C GLY A 196 3.97 -1.07 -26.24
N ASP A 197 3.99 -2.38 -26.37
CA ASP A 197 4.06 -3.28 -25.23
C ASP A 197 5.48 -3.35 -24.69
N LEU A 198 5.63 -3.41 -23.37
CA LEU A 198 6.93 -3.56 -22.74
C LEU A 198 7.22 -5.06 -22.58
N ASN A 199 8.12 -5.58 -23.41
CA ASN A 199 8.50 -7.00 -23.41
C ASN A 199 9.50 -7.31 -22.28
N VAL A 200 9.04 -7.09 -21.06
CA VAL A 200 9.76 -7.31 -19.80
C VAL A 200 8.90 -8.19 -18.91
N ARG A 201 9.56 -9.15 -18.25
CA ARG A 201 8.93 -10.03 -17.27
C ARG A 201 9.30 -9.58 -15.87
N PHE A 202 8.29 -9.25 -15.09
CA PHE A 202 8.41 -8.83 -13.70
C PHE A 202 8.29 -10.04 -12.79
N ARG A 203 9.15 -10.12 -11.78
CA ARG A 203 9.05 -11.12 -10.72
C ARG A 203 9.38 -10.45 -9.41
N GLY A 204 8.33 -10.18 -8.63
CA GLY A 204 8.47 -9.43 -7.39
C GLY A 204 9.07 -8.04 -7.61
N GLY A 205 9.23 -7.35 -6.49
CA GLY A 205 9.60 -5.95 -6.45
C GLY A 205 8.44 -5.10 -5.96
N ASP A 206 8.81 -3.99 -5.36
CA ASP A 206 7.91 -3.09 -4.69
C ASP A 206 7.74 -1.80 -5.50
N MET A 207 6.73 -1.03 -5.13
CA MET A 207 6.22 0.08 -5.90
C MET A 207 5.77 1.20 -4.96
N ALA A 208 6.17 2.43 -5.28
CA ALA A 208 5.79 3.60 -4.52
C ALA A 208 5.23 4.69 -5.45
N PHE A 209 4.03 5.18 -5.15
CA PHE A 209 3.52 6.43 -5.73
C PHE A 209 4.02 7.63 -4.96
N ASN A 210 4.31 8.72 -5.67
CA ASN A 210 4.35 10.06 -5.10
C ASN A 210 3.01 10.79 -5.31
N CYS A 211 2.86 11.99 -4.71
CA CYS A 211 1.66 12.80 -4.87
C CYS A 211 1.48 13.44 -6.25
N GLU A 212 2.50 13.38 -7.11
CA GLU A 212 2.38 13.77 -8.52
C GLU A 212 1.85 12.62 -9.39
N ARG A 213 1.45 11.50 -8.77
CA ARG A 213 0.96 10.29 -9.43
C ARG A 213 2.01 9.62 -10.32
N ILE A 214 3.28 9.71 -9.94
CA ILE A 214 4.36 8.96 -10.58
C ILE A 214 4.58 7.69 -9.74
N LEU A 215 4.42 6.54 -10.39
CA LEU A 215 4.74 5.23 -9.83
C LEU A 215 6.21 4.92 -10.05
N TYR A 216 6.98 4.77 -8.99
CA TYR A 216 8.34 4.21 -9.05
C TYR A 216 8.30 2.74 -8.70
N ALA A 217 9.04 1.92 -9.44
CA ALA A 217 8.98 0.48 -9.29
C ALA A 217 10.34 -0.15 -9.53
N SER A 218 10.68 -1.14 -8.70
CA SER A 218 11.83 -2.02 -8.90
C SER A 218 11.37 -3.42 -9.29
N SER A 219 12.18 -4.15 -10.05
CA SER A 219 11.92 -5.58 -10.30
C SER A 219 13.14 -6.33 -10.82
N ILE A 220 13.04 -7.66 -10.83
CA ILE A 220 14.05 -8.59 -11.33
C ILE A 220 13.50 -9.27 -12.59
N ARG A 221 14.34 -9.41 -13.63
CA ARG A 221 13.98 -10.19 -14.82
C ARG A 221 13.82 -11.67 -14.48
N VAL A 222 12.77 -12.32 -15.01
CA VAL A 222 12.54 -13.77 -14.82
C VAL A 222 13.71 -14.66 -15.32
N GLN A 223 14.50 -14.21 -16.30
CA GLN A 223 15.63 -14.96 -16.88
C GLN A 223 16.97 -14.25 -16.67
N GLY A 224 17.31 -13.92 -15.42
CA GLY A 224 18.58 -13.31 -15.05
C GLY A 224 18.59 -12.87 -13.58
N SER A 225 19.67 -12.21 -13.17
CA SER A 225 19.73 -11.43 -11.93
C SER A 225 19.55 -9.93 -12.17
N ASP A 226 19.27 -9.55 -13.42
CA ASP A 226 19.22 -8.16 -13.84
C ASP A 226 18.04 -7.47 -13.19
N LYS A 227 18.34 -6.33 -12.58
CA LYS A 227 17.37 -5.46 -11.94
C LYS A 227 17.01 -4.30 -12.85
N PHE A 228 15.79 -3.82 -12.67
CA PHE A 228 15.25 -2.65 -13.35
C PHE A 228 14.68 -1.73 -12.30
N PHE A 229 14.93 -0.44 -12.47
CA PHE A 229 14.22 0.61 -11.79
C PHE A 229 13.63 1.55 -12.83
N PHE A 230 12.36 1.86 -12.70
CA PHE A 230 11.62 2.62 -13.70
C PHE A 230 10.51 3.42 -13.03
N SER A 231 9.99 4.37 -13.79
CA SER A 231 8.82 5.14 -13.41
C SER A 231 7.71 5.01 -14.46
N ILE A 232 6.47 5.16 -14.00
CA ILE A 232 5.28 5.29 -14.84
C ILE A 232 4.54 6.55 -14.40
N ASP A 233 4.41 7.52 -15.30
CA ASP A 233 3.65 8.75 -15.05
C ASP A 233 2.15 8.52 -15.32
N PHE A 234 1.32 8.70 -14.28
CA PHE A 234 -0.13 8.55 -14.39
C PHE A 234 -0.85 9.82 -14.84
N ASN A 235 -0.13 10.93 -15.03
CA ASN A 235 -0.64 12.10 -15.74
C ASN A 235 -0.72 11.77 -17.22
N VAL A 236 -1.77 11.05 -17.59
CA VAL A 236 -2.02 10.49 -18.92
C VAL A 236 -1.67 11.48 -20.02
N GLY A 237 -0.73 11.08 -20.88
CA GLY A 237 -0.41 11.83 -22.09
C GLY A 237 -1.54 11.77 -23.13
N PRO A 238 -1.31 12.30 -24.33
CA PRO A 238 -2.28 12.23 -25.43
C PRO A 238 -2.79 10.79 -25.65
N ALA A 239 -4.11 10.63 -25.80
CA ALA A 239 -4.82 9.36 -25.97
C ALA A 239 -4.91 8.42 -24.75
N GLY A 240 -4.61 8.89 -23.53
CA GLY A 240 -4.85 8.12 -22.31
C GLY A 240 -3.85 6.97 -22.09
N ILE A 241 -2.63 7.16 -22.59
CA ILE A 241 -1.50 6.24 -22.48
C ILE A 241 -0.55 6.77 -21.40
N TYR A 242 -0.06 5.88 -20.54
CA TYR A 242 0.93 6.21 -19.52
C TYR A 242 2.34 6.22 -20.10
N ASP A 243 3.14 7.15 -19.61
CA ASP A 243 4.53 7.31 -20.03
C ASP A 243 5.42 6.48 -19.10
N TYR A 244 6.16 5.54 -19.69
CA TYR A 244 7.11 4.68 -19.01
C TYR A 244 8.52 5.20 -19.24
N ALA A 245 9.29 5.36 -18.17
CA ALA A 245 10.70 5.71 -18.24
C ALA A 245 11.53 4.68 -17.44
N LEU A 246 12.36 3.91 -18.14
CA LEU A 246 13.44 3.15 -17.54
C LEU A 246 14.49 4.12 -16.99
N ILE A 247 14.78 4.01 -15.70
CA ILE A 247 15.75 4.84 -14.97
C ILE A 247 17.08 4.08 -14.84
N HIS A 248 17.04 2.81 -14.43
CA HIS A 248 18.22 1.95 -14.31
C HIS A 248 17.95 0.54 -14.85
N SER A 249 18.98 -0.05 -15.45
CA SER A 249 19.05 -1.48 -15.71
C SER A 249 20.49 -1.98 -15.62
N ASP A 250 20.70 -3.14 -14.98
CA ASP A 250 22.03 -3.76 -14.86
C ASP A 250 22.69 -4.09 -16.21
N ASN A 251 21.91 -4.21 -17.28
CA ASN A 251 22.39 -4.56 -18.62
C ASN A 251 22.51 -3.38 -19.59
N VAL A 252 22.12 -2.17 -19.17
CA VAL A 252 22.25 -0.97 -19.99
C VAL A 252 23.46 -0.19 -19.48
N PRO A 253 24.48 0.09 -20.30
CA PRO A 253 25.58 0.94 -19.90
C PRO A 253 25.02 2.26 -19.35
N ALA A 254 25.47 2.68 -18.16
CA ALA A 254 25.03 3.91 -17.51
C ALA A 254 24.95 5.04 -18.56
N GLN A 255 23.76 5.62 -18.75
CA GLN A 255 23.55 6.66 -19.76
C GLN A 255 24.25 8.00 -19.40
N THR A 256 24.95 8.04 -18.28
CA THR A 256 25.70 9.21 -17.81
C THR A 256 27.09 8.80 -17.35
N ASP A 257 28.11 9.49 -17.87
CA ASP A 257 29.56 9.34 -17.59
C ASP A 257 29.97 9.52 -16.11
N GLU A 258 29.02 9.59 -15.18
CA GLU A 258 29.23 9.81 -13.75
C GLU A 258 29.06 8.51 -12.96
N GLY A 259 29.98 7.55 -13.15
CA GLY A 259 30.32 6.54 -12.13
C GLY A 259 29.17 5.83 -11.39
N LEU A 260 28.02 5.63 -12.03
CA LEU A 260 26.83 5.06 -11.38
C LEU A 260 27.13 3.61 -10.98
N THR A 261 27.22 3.38 -9.67
CA THR A 261 27.19 2.04 -9.11
C THR A 261 25.75 1.56 -9.13
N GLY A 262 25.51 0.42 -9.77
CA GLY A 262 24.16 -0.05 -10.12
C GLY A 262 23.14 -0.07 -8.98
N PHE A 263 21.86 -0.09 -9.36
CA PHE A 263 20.72 -0.26 -8.47
C PHE A 263 20.89 -1.52 -7.63
N ALA A 264 21.26 -1.32 -6.37
CA ALA A 264 21.32 -2.43 -5.46
C ALA A 264 19.90 -2.80 -5.04
N THR A 265 19.76 -4.06 -4.63
CA THR A 265 18.65 -4.82 -4.02
C THR A 265 17.51 -4.05 -3.30
N ALA A 266 16.95 -2.98 -3.87
CA ALA A 266 15.71 -2.39 -3.37
C ALA A 266 14.58 -3.36 -3.67
N ASP A 267 14.40 -4.27 -2.72
CA ASP A 267 13.32 -5.23 -2.73
C ASP A 267 12.03 -4.52 -2.31
N GLN A 268 12.13 -3.50 -1.44
CA GLN A 268 11.03 -2.67 -0.94
C GLN A 268 11.26 -1.17 -1.19
N LEU A 269 10.20 -0.40 -1.47
CA LEU A 269 10.19 1.03 -1.81
C LEU A 269 9.08 1.77 -1.05
N ALA A 270 9.40 2.93 -0.50
CA ALA A 270 8.40 3.86 0.02
C ALA A 270 8.93 5.29 -0.01
N PHE A 271 8.03 6.27 0.07
CA PHE A 271 8.38 7.67 0.28
C PHE A 271 8.32 7.99 1.76
N ASP A 272 9.34 8.70 2.25
CA ASP A 272 9.40 9.19 3.61
C ASP A 272 8.67 10.53 3.79
N GLY A 273 8.69 11.05 5.02
CA GLY A 273 8.04 12.33 5.35
C GLY A 273 8.62 13.57 4.69
N ALA A 274 9.85 13.49 4.20
CA ALA A 274 10.47 14.56 3.43
C ALA A 274 10.13 14.49 1.94
N GLY A 275 9.47 13.41 1.50
CA GLY A 275 9.20 13.13 0.09
C GLY A 275 10.37 12.47 -0.63
N ASP A 276 11.37 11.97 0.11
CA ASP A 276 12.48 11.22 -0.46
C ASP A 276 12.06 9.76 -0.67
N LEU A 277 12.41 9.20 -1.83
CA LEU A 277 12.21 7.78 -2.09
C LEU A 277 13.28 7.01 -1.30
N ILE A 278 12.85 6.04 -0.51
CA ILE A 278 13.72 5.13 0.23
C ILE A 278 13.53 3.71 -0.25
N SER A 279 14.58 2.90 -0.07
CA SER A 279 14.52 1.46 -0.27
C SER A 279 14.95 0.69 0.95
N GLN A 280 14.51 -0.56 1.05
CA GLN A 280 15.02 -1.52 2.03
C GLN A 280 15.46 -2.82 1.37
N ASP A 281 16.67 -3.26 1.68
CA ASP A 281 17.17 -4.59 1.30
C ASP A 281 16.54 -5.63 2.23
N SER A 282 15.58 -6.39 1.69
CA SER A 282 14.82 -7.41 2.42
C SER A 282 15.71 -8.49 3.06
N ARG A 283 16.95 -8.67 2.61
CA ARG A 283 17.91 -9.64 3.16
C ARG A 283 18.67 -9.09 4.35
N THR A 284 19.15 -7.86 4.25
CA THR A 284 20.06 -7.27 5.25
C THR A 284 19.36 -6.37 6.26
N GLY A 285 18.16 -5.87 5.97
CA GLY A 285 17.48 -4.90 6.84
C GLY A 285 17.96 -3.46 6.65
N ILE A 286 18.79 -3.21 5.64
CA ILE A 286 19.40 -1.89 5.40
C ILE A 286 18.40 -1.01 4.65
N PHE A 287 18.12 0.16 5.21
CA PHE A 287 17.41 1.24 4.55
C PHE A 287 18.40 2.24 3.95
N SER A 288 18.08 2.72 2.76
CA SER A 288 18.86 3.69 2.00
C SER A 288 17.95 4.66 1.24
N PHE A 289 18.46 5.85 0.93
CA PHE A 289 17.81 6.75 -0.02
C PHE A 289 18.01 6.26 -1.46
N VAL A 290 17.01 6.45 -2.31
CA VAL A 290 17.05 6.16 -3.73
C VAL A 290 17.10 7.47 -4.51
N ASN A 291 18.14 7.65 -5.33
CA ASN A 291 18.19 8.72 -6.30
C ASN A 291 17.25 8.38 -7.46
N ILE A 292 16.10 9.05 -7.53
CA ILE A 292 15.08 8.81 -8.56
C ILE A 292 15.55 9.10 -9.99
N LEU A 293 16.65 9.85 -10.18
CA LEU A 293 17.19 10.17 -11.51
C LEU A 293 18.10 9.06 -12.04
N THR A 294 18.78 8.33 -11.15
CA THR A 294 19.82 7.38 -11.52
C THR A 294 19.54 5.95 -11.05
N GLY A 295 18.59 5.78 -10.13
CA GLY A 295 18.32 4.54 -9.39
C GLY A 295 19.33 4.24 -8.29
N ALA A 296 20.42 5.01 -8.18
CA ALA A 296 21.44 4.79 -7.17
C ALA A 296 20.84 4.78 -5.74
N ASN A 297 21.11 3.74 -4.96
CA ASN A 297 20.58 3.60 -3.60
C ASN A 297 21.63 3.20 -2.56
N GLY A 298 22.90 3.43 -2.85
CA GLY A 298 23.99 3.30 -1.88
C GLY A 298 24.32 1.89 -1.37
N GLU A 299 23.56 0.84 -1.67
CA GLU A 299 23.87 -0.49 -1.11
C GLU A 299 25.13 -1.13 -1.74
N LEU A 300 25.64 -0.60 -2.86
CA LEU A 300 26.94 -1.00 -3.42
C LEU A 300 28.14 -0.31 -2.76
N GLY A 301 27.92 0.59 -1.80
CA GLY A 301 28.96 1.17 -0.94
C GLY A 301 29.92 2.15 -1.63
N ALA A 302 29.66 2.56 -2.87
CA ALA A 302 30.44 3.58 -3.56
C ALA A 302 29.88 5.00 -3.37
N GLU A 303 28.63 5.11 -2.94
CA GLU A 303 27.99 6.36 -2.58
C GLU A 303 28.11 6.51 -1.06
N ASN A 304 28.56 7.66 -0.58
CA ASN A 304 28.64 7.97 0.86
C ASN A 304 27.23 8.16 1.46
N THR A 305 26.32 7.21 1.26
CA THR A 305 24.97 7.26 1.81
C THR A 305 24.98 6.80 3.26
N THR A 306 24.25 7.53 4.09
CA THR A 306 24.04 7.13 5.48
C THR A 306 22.92 6.08 5.49
N ASN A 307 23.24 4.88 5.95
CA ASN A 307 22.33 3.73 5.93
C ASN A 307 21.79 3.45 7.34
N VAL A 308 20.58 2.90 7.42
CA VAL A 308 19.89 2.63 8.70
C VAL A 308 19.52 1.16 8.80
N VAL A 309 19.63 0.59 10.00
CA VAL A 309 19.14 -0.75 10.29
C VAL A 309 18.37 -0.73 11.60
N PHE A 310 17.07 -0.99 11.53
CA PHE A 310 16.27 -1.23 12.73
C PHE A 310 16.55 -2.63 13.27
N ARG A 311 16.69 -2.77 14.58
CA ARG A 311 17.00 -4.04 15.24
C ARG A 311 15.93 -4.41 16.25
N ASP A 312 15.64 -5.70 16.34
CA ASP A 312 14.83 -6.24 17.42
C ASP A 312 15.57 -6.06 18.76
N PRO A 313 14.96 -5.40 19.77
CA PRO A 313 15.65 -5.12 21.04
C PRO A 313 16.00 -6.36 21.87
N GLY A 314 15.26 -7.46 21.72
CA GLY A 314 15.48 -8.68 22.49
C GLY A 314 16.56 -9.59 21.90
N THR A 315 16.65 -9.63 20.57
CA THR A 315 17.56 -10.54 19.84
C THR A 315 18.75 -9.84 19.20
N GLY A 316 18.68 -8.52 18.98
CA GLY A 316 19.66 -7.74 18.22
C GLY A 316 19.64 -8.00 16.71
N ALA A 317 18.76 -8.87 16.23
CA ALA A 317 18.62 -9.18 14.81
C ALA A 317 18.10 -7.97 14.03
N ALA A 318 18.54 -7.81 12.79
CA ALA A 318 18.01 -6.78 11.90
C ALA A 318 16.54 -7.12 11.56
N ARG A 319 15.67 -6.12 11.67
CA ARG A 319 14.29 -6.20 11.19
C ARG A 319 14.30 -6.10 9.66
N ARG A 320 13.49 -6.92 9.01
CA ARG A 320 13.48 -7.06 7.54
C ARG A 320 12.05 -7.03 7.04
N PHE A 321 11.77 -6.23 6.02
CA PHE A 321 10.41 -6.02 5.55
C PHE A 321 10.15 -6.78 4.26
N ALA A 322 8.97 -7.39 4.20
CA ALA A 322 8.46 -8.06 3.01
C ALA A 322 7.81 -7.06 2.05
N ASP A 323 7.36 -5.91 2.59
CA ASP A 323 6.83 -4.77 1.87
C ASP A 323 6.87 -3.48 2.70
N LEU A 324 6.81 -2.33 2.02
CA LEU A 324 6.64 -1.01 2.60
C LEU A 324 5.47 -0.26 1.95
N ALA A 325 4.81 0.63 2.70
CA ALA A 325 3.82 1.55 2.17
C ALA A 325 3.96 2.95 2.76
N SER A 326 4.10 3.93 1.88
CA SER A 326 4.14 5.36 2.24
C SER A 326 2.79 5.83 2.78
N PHE A 327 2.80 6.56 3.89
CA PHE A 327 1.73 7.51 4.19
C PHE A 327 2.10 8.85 3.56
N LEU A 328 1.48 9.17 2.43
CA LEU A 328 1.60 10.48 1.80
C LEU A 328 0.29 11.23 2.01
N ASP A 329 0.29 12.48 2.46
CA ASP A 329 -0.92 13.31 2.40
C ASP A 329 -0.88 14.10 1.09
N CYS A 330 -1.53 13.57 0.06
CA CYS A 330 -1.58 14.24 -1.25
C CYS A 330 -2.67 15.33 -1.32
N GLU A 331 -3.10 15.86 -0.17
CA GLU A 331 -4.11 16.91 -0.03
C GLU A 331 -5.41 16.58 -0.75
N VAL A 332 -5.77 15.29 -0.80
CA VAL A 332 -7.00 14.83 -1.42
C VAL A 332 -8.15 15.26 -0.53
N GLU A 333 -8.89 16.30 -0.95
CA GLU A 333 -10.08 16.78 -0.24
C GLU A 333 -11.10 15.63 -0.09
N SER A 334 -11.18 15.06 1.10
CA SER A 334 -12.19 14.08 1.47
C SER A 334 -13.44 14.80 1.98
N GLY A 335 -14.39 15.02 1.07
CA GLY A 335 -15.75 15.37 1.43
C GLY A 335 -16.57 14.12 1.67
N CYS A 336 -17.72 14.24 2.32
CA CYS A 336 -18.76 13.23 2.25
C CYS A 336 -20.08 13.82 1.79
N VAL A 337 -20.93 12.96 1.25
CA VAL A 337 -22.30 13.28 0.84
C VAL A 337 -23.28 12.28 1.45
N GLU A 338 -24.56 12.66 1.51
CA GLU A 338 -25.62 11.70 1.82
C GLU A 338 -25.85 10.82 0.59
N GLY A 339 -25.89 9.51 0.80
CA GLY A 339 -26.24 8.52 -0.19
C GLY A 339 -27.29 7.56 0.36
N GLU A 340 -27.72 6.64 -0.49
CA GLU A 340 -28.60 5.54 -0.09
C GLU A 340 -27.81 4.24 -0.08
N GLY A 341 -27.79 3.57 1.07
CA GLY A 341 -27.28 2.24 1.25
C GLY A 341 -28.39 1.24 1.01
N SER A 342 -28.06 0.13 0.35
CA SER A 342 -28.94 -1.01 0.20
C SER A 342 -28.19 -2.28 0.58
N THR A 343 -28.85 -3.17 1.31
CA THR A 343 -28.31 -4.49 1.65
C THR A 343 -29.44 -5.51 1.54
N PRO A 344 -29.17 -6.77 1.15
CA PRO A 344 -30.15 -7.85 1.23
C PRO A 344 -30.77 -8.02 2.62
N CYS A 345 -30.10 -7.51 3.65
CA CYS A 345 -30.49 -7.61 5.05
C CYS A 345 -31.52 -6.57 5.51
N GLU A 346 -31.78 -5.55 4.70
CA GLU A 346 -32.76 -4.51 5.01
C GLU A 346 -33.79 -4.44 3.87
N SER A 347 -35.06 -4.35 4.24
CA SER A 347 -36.16 -4.36 3.26
C SER A 347 -36.28 -3.07 2.43
N ALA A 348 -35.61 -2.00 2.86
CA ALA A 348 -35.62 -0.70 2.20
C ALA A 348 -34.23 -0.08 2.21
N PRO A 349 -33.89 0.77 1.22
CA PRO A 349 -32.70 1.60 1.27
C PRO A 349 -32.70 2.48 2.52
N PHE A 350 -31.53 2.72 3.09
CA PHE A 350 -31.34 3.56 4.28
C PHE A 350 -30.27 4.62 4.02
N PRO A 351 -30.38 5.80 4.64
CA PRO A 351 -29.40 6.86 4.42
C PRO A 351 -28.05 6.43 4.97
N ILE A 352 -27.00 6.64 4.17
CA ILE A 352 -25.61 6.45 4.57
C ILE A 352 -24.82 7.71 4.23
N VAL A 353 -23.71 7.91 4.96
CA VAL A 353 -22.72 8.91 4.59
C VAL A 353 -21.65 8.20 3.79
N ILE A 354 -21.33 8.74 2.61
CA ILE A 354 -20.31 8.19 1.73
C ILE A 354 -19.24 9.24 1.43
N PRO A 355 -17.95 8.86 1.46
CA PRO A 355 -16.86 9.72 1.02
C PRO A 355 -16.97 10.01 -0.46
N SER A 356 -16.70 11.26 -0.83
CA SER A 356 -16.76 11.81 -2.17
C SER A 356 -15.56 12.74 -2.41
N ASP A 357 -15.00 12.69 -3.62
CA ASP A 357 -13.88 13.54 -4.01
C ASP A 357 -14.33 15.00 -4.11
N GLY A 358 -13.74 15.92 -3.33
CA GLY A 358 -13.86 17.38 -3.49
C GLY A 358 -15.28 17.99 -3.42
N ALA A 359 -16.30 17.18 -3.09
CA ALA A 359 -17.69 17.60 -3.03
C ALA A 359 -18.30 17.05 -1.75
N GLY A 360 -18.84 17.94 -0.91
CA GLY A 360 -19.56 17.53 0.29
C GLY A 360 -19.17 18.30 1.55
N ARG A 361 -19.64 17.80 2.68
CA ARG A 361 -19.28 18.31 4.01
C ARG A 361 -18.04 17.57 4.50
N GLU A 362 -17.27 18.21 5.38
CA GLU A 362 -16.14 17.56 6.06
C GLU A 362 -16.60 16.22 6.65
N CYS A 363 -15.76 15.20 6.56
CA CYS A 363 -16.13 13.90 7.06
C CYS A 363 -14.99 13.13 7.71
N ALA A 364 -15.40 12.22 8.57
CA ALA A 364 -14.51 11.38 9.34
C ALA A 364 -14.91 9.93 9.15
N SER A 365 -13.90 9.07 9.02
CA SER A 365 -14.04 7.63 9.08
C SER A 365 -13.71 7.12 10.49
N PHE A 366 -14.48 6.14 10.95
CA PHE A 366 -14.26 5.47 12.22
C PHE A 366 -14.59 3.99 12.10
N GLU A 367 -14.13 3.22 13.07
CA GLU A 367 -14.44 1.79 13.15
C GLU A 367 -15.86 1.60 13.69
N GLY A 368 -16.65 0.80 12.99
CA GLY A 368 -18.01 0.43 13.36
C GLY A 368 -18.31 -1.02 13.01
N GLU A 369 -19.59 -1.34 12.97
CA GLU A 369 -20.11 -2.69 12.77
C GLU A 369 -20.99 -2.73 11.51
N CYS A 370 -20.65 -3.61 10.58
CA CYS A 370 -21.42 -3.88 9.36
C CYS A 370 -22.04 -5.28 9.44
N ARG A 371 -23.16 -5.49 8.75
CA ARG A 371 -23.76 -6.83 8.60
C ARG A 371 -23.26 -7.51 7.35
N ASP A 372 -22.98 -8.81 7.42
CA ASP A 372 -22.63 -9.62 6.25
C ASP A 372 -23.84 -9.65 5.29
N PRO A 373 -23.71 -9.18 4.04
CA PRO A 373 -24.81 -9.21 3.08
C PRO A 373 -25.23 -10.63 2.69
N ALA A 374 -24.39 -11.65 2.91
CA ALA A 374 -24.73 -13.05 2.70
C ALA A 374 -25.44 -13.69 3.90
N ASP A 375 -25.15 -13.19 5.11
CA ASP A 375 -25.68 -13.71 6.37
C ASP A 375 -26.04 -12.55 7.31
N CYS A 376 -27.29 -12.10 7.20
CA CYS A 376 -27.79 -10.87 7.81
C CYS A 376 -27.82 -10.83 9.34
N GLU A 377 -27.50 -11.94 9.99
CA GLU A 377 -27.32 -12.00 11.45
C GLU A 377 -25.86 -11.77 11.85
N THR A 378 -24.91 -12.09 10.98
CA THR A 378 -23.49 -11.94 11.25
C THR A 378 -23.08 -10.47 11.12
N VAL A 379 -22.51 -9.94 12.21
CA VAL A 379 -21.93 -8.59 12.26
C VAL A 379 -20.42 -8.71 12.23
N PHE A 380 -19.78 -7.87 11.43
CA PHE A 380 -18.33 -7.82 11.31
C PHE A 380 -17.83 -6.36 11.41
N PRO A 381 -16.63 -6.13 11.95
CA PRO A 381 -16.03 -4.80 12.01
C PRO A 381 -15.82 -4.21 10.61
N CYS A 382 -16.10 -2.93 10.44
CA CYS A 382 -15.90 -2.22 9.19
C CYS A 382 -15.58 -0.74 9.43
N ILE A 383 -15.16 -0.04 8.37
CA ILE A 383 -15.03 1.42 8.39
C ILE A 383 -16.36 2.03 7.95
N ILE A 384 -16.89 2.93 8.77
CA ILE A 384 -18.06 3.74 8.46
C ILE A 384 -17.70 5.22 8.48
N TRP A 385 -18.50 6.01 7.76
CA TRP A 385 -18.27 7.42 7.54
C TRP A 385 -19.38 8.24 8.18
N GLN A 386 -19.05 9.43 8.67
CA GLN A 386 -20.00 10.39 9.20
C GLN A 386 -19.59 11.82 8.81
N PHE A 387 -20.59 12.70 8.70
CA PHE A 387 -20.31 14.13 8.62
C PHE A 387 -19.68 14.61 9.89
N VAL A 388 -18.68 15.48 9.71
CA VAL A 388 -18.21 16.37 10.76
C VAL A 388 -18.94 17.69 10.61
#